data_AF-W8ZIA2-F1
#
_entry.id   AF-W8ZIA2-F1
#
_cell.length_a   1.000
_cell.length_b   1.000
_cell.length_c   1.000
_cell.angle_alpha   90.00
_cell.angle_beta   90.00
_cell.angle_gamma   90.00
#
_symmetry.space_group_name_H-M   'P 1'
#
loop_
_entity.id
_entity.type
_entity.pdbx_description
1 polymer ?
#
loop_
_entity_poly.entity_id
_entity_poly.type
_entity_poly.pdbx_seq_one_letter_code
_entity_poly.pdbx_strand_id
1 'polypeptide(L)'
;MEEHTADIYLNRDGLAAGSLVGGRYRVAAEIGRGGMSRVYAVEDTRLNNKLRALKINAADRAALTAEEAFMLMRLEHPHLPQLLDYYPPSPGSGEMLVMDYIDGQTLQQAVKARGRGLELHETAAISLQLCSALSYLHRQQPPVIHRDLKPSNVMIDKEGRVRLIDFGIARSYKPGSRFDTRRLGTPGFAAPEQESGGQSDSRTDVYGLGRLVRWLMLGGECREGFHGRREGEVLPPWLLNMLERRPEDRLPSMEEAAREIRLWADSAGAGLADNGKAAALGFAGGALPGTVSVLSLSPGSGATFLCLMLARYLEEKGRPFQLIEAPGGEPEYCALIGSPALPPAPDGPDPRYRRLGGVRASWQVLHPEPAPAAAADQDARFRLMASGGGEGAVIVDWSSRWHEAALAEEWASGSGLLVVCADPNPARWSKARIAALNRLLRMREAAGLRTVWAACKDAPFPERAEWLALLPEKPAIVIPYLEPSEWYALLWEGMPLPRKGNAAAALRQALGALSALLPG
;
A
#
# COMPACT_ATOMS: atom_id res chain seq x y z
N MET A 1 -12.80 -40.55 -11.72
CA MET A 1 -11.57 -39.79 -12.01
C MET A 1 -11.22 -39.07 -10.73
N GLU A 2 -10.30 -39.65 -9.98
CA GLU A 2 -9.78 -39.12 -8.73
C GLU A 2 -8.78 -38.00 -9.06
N GLU A 3 -9.19 -36.74 -8.89
CA GLU A 3 -8.25 -35.61 -8.93
C GLU A 3 -7.68 -35.38 -7.53
N HIS A 4 -6.36 -35.34 -7.47
CA HIS A 4 -5.56 -35.09 -6.27
C HIS A 4 -5.94 -33.78 -5.56
N THR A 5 -6.83 -33.87 -4.58
CA THR A 5 -6.92 -32.87 -3.51
C THR A 5 -5.71 -33.06 -2.61
N ALA A 6 -4.63 -32.32 -2.89
CA ALA A 6 -3.60 -32.12 -1.87
C ALA A 6 -4.28 -31.44 -0.68
N ASP A 7 -4.38 -32.14 0.44
CA ASP A 7 -5.01 -31.66 1.66
C ASP A 7 -4.40 -30.32 2.09
N ILE A 8 -5.19 -29.25 2.00
CA ILE A 8 -4.78 -27.90 2.41
C ILE A 8 -4.92 -27.86 3.93
N TYR A 9 -3.89 -28.31 4.65
CA TYR A 9 -3.83 -28.14 6.10
C TYR A 9 -3.48 -26.69 6.43
N LEU A 10 -4.46 -25.89 6.84
CA LEU A 10 -4.21 -24.64 7.56
C LEU A 10 -3.57 -25.00 8.91
N ASN A 11 -2.26 -24.76 9.04
CA ASN A 11 -1.68 -24.68 10.38
C ASN A 11 -2.33 -23.52 11.14
N ARG A 12 -2.36 -23.59 12.48
CA ARG A 12 -2.83 -22.47 13.33
C ARG A 12 -2.17 -21.13 12.99
N ASP A 13 -0.98 -21.18 12.38
CA ASP A 13 -0.17 -20.04 11.98
C ASP A 13 -0.50 -19.45 10.60
N GLY A 14 -1.36 -20.08 9.78
CA GLY A 14 -1.75 -19.62 8.44
C GLY A 14 -1.07 -20.38 7.30
N LEU A 15 -1.21 -19.89 6.07
CA LEU A 15 -0.52 -20.44 4.91
C LEU A 15 0.90 -19.86 4.80
N ALA A 16 1.90 -20.73 4.66
CA ALA A 16 3.29 -20.32 4.45
C ALA A 16 3.50 -19.82 3.01
N ALA A 17 4.42 -18.86 2.82
CA ALA A 17 4.86 -18.45 1.49
C ALA A 17 5.38 -19.67 0.69
N GLY A 18 5.08 -19.71 -0.60
CA GLY A 18 5.37 -20.85 -1.48
C GLY A 18 4.31 -21.97 -1.49
N SER A 19 3.38 -22.00 -0.52
CA SER A 19 2.32 -23.02 -0.47
C SER A 19 1.42 -22.95 -1.70
N LEU A 20 1.01 -24.08 -2.25
CA LEU A 20 0.13 -24.15 -3.43
C LEU A 20 -1.31 -24.49 -3.00
N VAL A 21 -2.24 -23.59 -3.29
CA VAL A 21 -3.67 -23.71 -3.00
C VAL A 21 -4.39 -24.15 -4.28
N GLY A 22 -5.19 -25.22 -4.18
CA GLY A 22 -5.98 -25.75 -5.30
C GLY A 22 -5.14 -26.17 -6.51
N GLY A 23 -3.86 -26.50 -6.31
CA GLY A 23 -2.94 -26.85 -7.40
C GLY A 23 -2.64 -25.71 -8.39
N ARG A 24 -3.01 -24.46 -8.07
CA ARG A 24 -2.93 -23.31 -9.00
C ARG A 24 -2.36 -22.05 -8.35
N TYR A 25 -2.77 -21.74 -7.13
CA TYR A 25 -2.48 -20.45 -6.50
C TYR A 25 -1.31 -20.58 -5.52
N ARG A 26 -0.16 -20.02 -5.87
CA ARG A 26 1.03 -20.05 -5.01
C ARG A 26 1.03 -18.87 -4.05
N VAL A 27 1.13 -19.10 -2.75
CA VAL A 27 1.13 -18.02 -1.75
C VAL A 27 2.40 -17.18 -1.85
N ALA A 28 2.25 -15.86 -2.03
CA ALA A 28 3.36 -14.92 -2.08
C ALA A 28 3.59 -14.26 -0.70
N ALA A 29 2.54 -13.72 -0.08
CA ALA A 29 2.62 -13.06 1.22
C ALA A 29 1.23 -12.94 1.90
N GLU A 30 1.18 -12.83 3.23
CA GLU A 30 -0.02 -12.42 3.96
C GLU A 30 -0.17 -10.89 3.84
N ILE A 31 -1.29 -10.41 3.29
CA ILE A 31 -1.54 -8.97 3.04
C ILE A 31 -2.59 -8.38 3.96
N GLY A 32 -3.31 -9.20 4.72
CA GLY A 32 -4.29 -8.73 5.68
C GLY A 32 -4.69 -9.80 6.67
N ARG A 33 -4.80 -9.42 7.94
CA ARG A 33 -5.36 -10.25 9.00
C ARG A 33 -6.46 -9.50 9.71
N GLY A 34 -7.67 -10.02 9.66
CA GLY A 34 -8.81 -9.55 10.46
C GLY A 34 -9.15 -10.56 11.56
N GLY A 35 -10.08 -10.18 12.44
CA GLY A 35 -10.55 -11.08 13.51
C GLY A 35 -11.23 -12.37 13.01
N MET A 36 -11.72 -12.39 11.77
CA MET A 36 -12.52 -13.49 11.22
C MET A 36 -12.07 -13.98 9.83
N SER A 37 -10.99 -13.42 9.27
CA SER A 37 -10.45 -13.84 7.98
C SER A 37 -8.98 -13.45 7.82
N ARG A 38 -8.28 -14.17 6.94
CA ARG A 38 -6.92 -13.84 6.50
C ARG A 38 -6.91 -13.66 4.99
N VAL A 39 -6.12 -12.72 4.50
CA VAL A 39 -5.99 -12.42 3.08
C VAL A 39 -4.52 -12.55 2.69
N TYR A 40 -4.27 -13.30 1.62
CA TYR A 40 -2.96 -13.57 1.08
C TYR A 40 -2.87 -13.03 -0.35
N ALA A 41 -1.75 -12.42 -0.72
CA ALA A 41 -1.37 -12.26 -2.11
C ALA A 41 -0.90 -13.62 -2.64
N VAL A 42 -1.42 -14.05 -3.77
CA VAL A 42 -1.10 -15.34 -4.39
C VAL A 42 -0.83 -15.17 -5.88
N GLU A 43 0.03 -16.00 -6.44
CA GLU A 43 0.38 -16.04 -7.85
C GLU A 43 -0.46 -17.10 -8.56
N ASP A 44 -1.14 -16.71 -9.64
CA ASP A 44 -1.84 -17.65 -10.51
C ASP A 44 -0.85 -18.31 -11.47
N THR A 45 -0.42 -19.53 -11.14
CA THR A 45 0.58 -20.28 -11.91
C THR A 45 0.15 -20.63 -13.33
N ARG A 46 -1.16 -20.56 -13.64
CA ARG A 46 -1.70 -20.80 -14.98
C ARG A 46 -1.78 -19.53 -15.83
N LEU A 47 -1.74 -18.35 -15.20
CA LEU A 47 -1.85 -17.05 -15.87
C LEU A 47 -0.56 -16.23 -15.70
N ASN A 48 0.58 -16.82 -16.08
CA ASN A 48 1.90 -16.18 -16.02
C ASN A 48 2.22 -15.54 -14.65
N ASN A 49 1.87 -16.24 -13.57
CA ASN A 49 2.03 -15.79 -12.19
C ASN A 49 1.35 -14.43 -11.92
N LYS A 50 0.20 -14.14 -12.52
CA LYS A 50 -0.55 -12.91 -12.21
C LYS A 50 -0.92 -12.84 -10.73
N LEU A 51 -0.80 -11.66 -10.09
CA LEU A 51 -1.15 -11.50 -8.68
C LEU A 51 -2.67 -11.53 -8.48
N ARG A 52 -3.09 -12.27 -7.44
CA ARG A 52 -4.46 -12.45 -6.97
C ARG A 52 -4.54 -12.30 -5.46
N ALA A 53 -5.72 -12.05 -4.93
CA ALA A 53 -5.98 -12.06 -3.50
C ALA A 53 -6.75 -13.33 -3.11
N LEU A 54 -6.22 -14.10 -2.17
CA LEU A 54 -6.85 -15.27 -1.58
C LEU A 54 -7.35 -14.89 -0.19
N LYS A 55 -8.66 -14.84 0.00
CA LYS A 55 -9.29 -14.65 1.31
C LYS A 55 -9.70 -15.99 1.89
N ILE A 56 -9.32 -16.25 3.13
CA ILE A 56 -9.66 -17.45 3.90
C ILE A 56 -10.52 -17.00 5.08
N ASN A 57 -11.75 -17.48 5.13
CA ASN A 57 -12.65 -17.22 6.24
C ASN A 57 -12.45 -18.25 7.36
N ALA A 58 -12.84 -17.92 8.59
CA ALA A 58 -12.86 -18.87 9.70
C ALA A 58 -13.95 -19.94 9.51
N ALA A 59 -13.71 -21.15 10.02
CA ALA A 59 -14.59 -22.32 9.82
C ALA A 59 -15.96 -22.22 10.51
N ASP A 60 -16.12 -21.31 11.48
CA ASP A 60 -17.36 -21.01 12.19
C ASP A 60 -18.31 -20.06 11.42
N ARG A 61 -17.84 -19.55 10.28
CA ARG A 61 -18.63 -18.74 9.36
C ARG A 61 -19.53 -19.65 8.52
N ALA A 62 -20.79 -19.23 8.35
CA ALA A 62 -21.65 -19.85 7.36
C ALA A 62 -21.03 -19.61 5.98
N ALA A 63 -20.66 -20.71 5.32
CA ALA A 63 -20.12 -20.66 3.96
C ALA A 63 -21.19 -20.25 2.97
N LEU A 64 -20.74 -19.65 1.88
CA LEU A 64 -21.58 -19.44 0.71
C LEU A 64 -22.09 -20.78 0.20
N THR A 65 -23.34 -20.80 -0.26
CA THR A 65 -23.81 -21.90 -1.10
C THR A 65 -23.11 -21.84 -2.47
N ALA A 66 -23.06 -22.97 -3.17
CA ALA A 66 -22.49 -22.98 -4.53
C ALA A 66 -23.21 -21.98 -5.46
N GLU A 67 -24.54 -21.86 -5.35
CA GLU A 67 -25.34 -20.90 -6.12
C GLU A 67 -24.96 -19.44 -5.81
N GLU A 68 -24.78 -19.10 -4.54
CA GLU A 68 -24.32 -17.76 -4.13
C GLU A 68 -22.92 -17.47 -4.66
N ALA A 69 -21.99 -18.43 -4.56
CA ALA A 69 -20.64 -18.30 -5.07
C ALA A 69 -20.64 -18.07 -6.59
N PHE A 70 -21.39 -18.86 -7.36
CA PHE A 70 -21.51 -18.70 -8.81
C PHE A 70 -22.13 -17.36 -9.21
N MET A 71 -23.13 -16.87 -8.46
CA MET A 71 -23.70 -15.55 -8.69
C MET A 71 -22.65 -14.45 -8.48
N LEU A 72 -21.88 -14.52 -7.38
CA LEU A 72 -20.82 -13.56 -7.09
C LEU A 72 -19.68 -13.58 -8.12
N MET A 73 -19.34 -14.75 -8.68
CA MET A 73 -18.33 -14.89 -9.73
C MET A 73 -18.74 -14.22 -11.06
N ARG A 74 -20.03 -14.00 -11.29
CA ARG A 74 -20.56 -13.35 -12.50
C ARG A 74 -20.64 -11.83 -12.37
N LEU A 75 -20.35 -11.28 -11.19
CA LEU A 75 -20.36 -9.85 -10.97
C LEU A 75 -19.14 -9.23 -11.65
N GLU A 76 -19.40 -8.22 -12.48
CA GLU A 76 -18.37 -7.46 -13.18
C GLU A 76 -18.70 -5.97 -13.07
N HIS A 77 -17.83 -5.24 -12.38
CA HIS A 77 -18.01 -3.81 -12.17
C HIS A 77 -16.65 -3.12 -11.91
N PRO A 78 -16.41 -1.91 -12.46
CA PRO A 78 -15.14 -1.19 -12.27
C PRO A 78 -14.82 -0.82 -10.81
N HIS A 79 -15.79 -0.87 -9.91
CA HIS A 79 -15.61 -0.58 -8.49
C HIS A 79 -15.73 -1.83 -7.58
N LEU A 80 -15.75 -3.04 -8.15
CA LEU A 80 -15.75 -4.32 -7.43
C LEU A 80 -14.60 -5.23 -7.92
N PRO A 81 -13.89 -5.96 -7.02
CA PRO A 81 -12.99 -7.03 -7.43
C PRO A 81 -13.78 -8.20 -8.03
N GLN A 82 -13.27 -8.78 -9.12
CA GLN A 82 -13.86 -9.99 -9.69
C GLN A 82 -13.53 -11.19 -8.80
N LEU A 83 -14.55 -11.99 -8.44
CA LEU A 83 -14.36 -13.30 -7.80
C LEU A 83 -14.06 -14.33 -8.88
N LEU A 84 -12.91 -14.98 -8.78
CA LEU A 84 -12.33 -15.84 -9.82
C LEU A 84 -12.48 -17.32 -9.54
N ASP A 85 -12.29 -17.73 -8.28
CA ASP A 85 -12.43 -19.12 -7.84
C ASP A 85 -12.98 -19.16 -6.39
N TYR A 86 -13.70 -20.25 -6.09
CA TYR A 86 -14.29 -20.53 -4.78
C TYR A 86 -13.94 -21.95 -4.35
N TYR A 87 -13.43 -22.08 -3.12
CA TYR A 87 -13.21 -23.37 -2.48
C TYR A 87 -14.11 -23.47 -1.25
N PRO A 88 -15.01 -24.48 -1.19
CA PRO A 88 -15.88 -24.67 -0.03
C PRO A 88 -15.06 -25.02 1.22
N PRO A 89 -15.64 -24.89 2.43
CA PRO A 89 -14.96 -25.27 3.66
C PRO A 89 -14.51 -26.74 3.62
N SER A 90 -13.35 -27.00 4.21
CA SER A 90 -12.79 -28.34 4.35
C SER A 90 -12.44 -28.61 5.83
N PRO A 91 -12.23 -29.87 6.27
CA PRO A 91 -11.89 -30.15 7.65
C PRO A 91 -10.65 -29.37 8.12
N GLY A 92 -10.85 -28.41 9.04
CA GLY A 92 -9.77 -27.53 9.54
C GLY A 92 -9.58 -26.21 8.79
N SER A 93 -10.32 -25.96 7.70
CA SER A 93 -10.31 -24.68 6.97
C SER A 93 -11.72 -24.15 6.71
N GLY A 94 -11.93 -22.83 6.86
CA GLY A 94 -13.14 -22.23 6.30
C GLY A 94 -13.10 -22.17 4.78
N GLU A 95 -14.13 -21.57 4.19
CA GLU A 95 -14.16 -21.31 2.75
C GLU A 95 -13.02 -20.39 2.31
N MET A 96 -12.61 -20.53 1.05
CA MET A 96 -11.58 -19.71 0.44
C MET A 96 -12.10 -19.07 -0.85
N LEU A 97 -11.80 -17.79 -1.02
CA LEU A 97 -12.23 -16.96 -2.14
C LEU A 97 -10.99 -16.39 -2.83
N VAL A 98 -10.86 -16.62 -4.13
CA VAL A 98 -9.80 -16.01 -4.94
C VAL A 98 -10.40 -14.89 -5.76
N MET A 99 -9.84 -13.69 -5.66
CA MET A 99 -10.33 -12.50 -6.33
C MET A 99 -9.18 -11.67 -6.91
N ASP A 100 -9.52 -10.61 -7.65
CA ASP A 100 -8.52 -9.65 -8.11
C ASP A 100 -7.72 -9.06 -6.94
N TYR A 101 -6.39 -9.02 -7.12
CA TYR A 101 -5.51 -8.25 -6.26
C TYR A 101 -5.65 -6.76 -6.59
N ILE A 102 -5.93 -5.93 -5.58
CA ILE A 102 -6.01 -4.48 -5.74
C ILE A 102 -4.71 -3.86 -5.23
N ASP A 103 -3.90 -3.33 -6.15
CA ASP A 103 -2.70 -2.57 -5.81
C ASP A 103 -3.09 -1.15 -5.38
N GLY A 104 -3.08 -0.89 -4.08
CA GLY A 104 -3.55 0.35 -3.50
C GLY A 104 -3.60 0.32 -1.98
N GLN A 105 -4.29 1.29 -1.39
CA GLN A 105 -4.45 1.42 0.05
C GLN A 105 -5.93 1.52 0.43
N THR A 106 -6.26 1.10 1.65
CA THR A 106 -7.61 1.29 2.21
C THR A 106 -7.89 2.77 2.49
N LEU A 107 -9.16 3.19 2.47
CA LEU A 107 -9.55 4.52 2.93
C LEU A 107 -9.14 4.77 4.38
N GLN A 108 -9.11 3.72 5.20
CA GLN A 108 -8.60 3.80 6.56
C GLN A 108 -7.15 4.27 6.62
N GLN A 109 -6.27 3.65 5.83
CA GLN A 109 -4.86 4.02 5.73
C GLN A 109 -4.69 5.40 5.12
N ALA A 110 -5.43 5.71 4.05
CA ALA A 110 -5.33 6.97 3.33
C ALA A 110 -5.67 8.17 4.23
N VAL A 111 -6.76 8.11 4.99
CA VAL A 111 -7.15 9.18 5.92
C VAL A 111 -6.19 9.27 7.10
N LYS A 112 -5.74 8.14 7.64
CA LYS A 112 -4.73 8.12 8.72
C LYS A 112 -3.42 8.78 8.28
N ALA A 113 -2.94 8.47 7.08
CA ALA A 113 -1.73 9.06 6.51
C ALA A 113 -1.89 10.56 6.26
N ARG A 114 -3.08 10.99 5.80
CA ARG A 114 -3.40 12.39 5.55
C ARG A 114 -3.51 13.22 6.83
N GLY A 115 -3.85 12.61 7.95
CA GLY A 115 -3.94 13.25 9.27
C GLY A 115 -5.04 14.31 9.41
N ARG A 116 -5.91 14.46 8.40
CA ARG A 116 -7.04 15.40 8.39
C ARG A 116 -8.22 14.83 7.60
N GLY A 117 -9.38 15.41 7.85
CA GLY A 117 -10.61 15.16 7.11
C GLY A 117 -10.49 15.46 5.63
N LEU A 118 -11.33 14.77 4.86
CA LEU A 118 -11.53 15.02 3.44
C LEU A 118 -12.49 16.17 3.22
N GLU A 119 -12.18 17.00 2.23
CA GLU A 119 -13.07 18.06 1.79
C GLU A 119 -14.34 17.45 1.15
N LEU A 120 -15.42 18.22 1.15
CA LEU A 120 -16.72 17.71 0.75
C LEU A 120 -16.74 17.21 -0.71
N HIS A 121 -16.03 17.89 -1.62
CA HIS A 121 -15.91 17.46 -3.01
C HIS A 121 -15.16 16.12 -3.15
N GLU A 122 -14.16 15.85 -2.30
CA GLU A 122 -13.40 14.60 -2.31
C GLU A 122 -14.26 13.44 -1.81
N THR A 123 -15.00 13.68 -0.72
CA THR A 123 -15.95 12.70 -0.20
C THR A 123 -17.08 12.40 -1.18
N ALA A 124 -17.59 13.41 -1.89
CA ALA A 124 -18.61 13.23 -2.93
C ALA A 124 -18.09 12.38 -4.09
N ALA A 125 -16.88 12.64 -4.58
CA ALA A 125 -16.26 11.85 -5.66
C ALA A 125 -16.09 10.36 -5.30
N ILE A 126 -15.69 10.07 -4.06
CA ILE A 126 -15.62 8.70 -3.54
C ILE A 126 -17.02 8.09 -3.43
N SER A 127 -17.98 8.86 -2.90
CA SER A 127 -19.36 8.41 -2.69
C SER A 127 -20.04 8.01 -3.99
N LEU A 128 -19.86 8.78 -5.07
CA LEU A 128 -20.47 8.46 -6.37
C LEU A 128 -19.98 7.13 -6.95
N GLN A 129 -18.69 6.81 -6.78
CA GLN A 129 -18.15 5.52 -7.20
C GLN A 129 -18.72 4.37 -6.37
N LEU A 130 -18.88 4.57 -5.06
CA LEU A 130 -19.51 3.59 -4.17
C LEU A 130 -20.99 3.41 -4.45
N CYS A 131 -21.74 4.49 -4.72
CA CYS A 131 -23.14 4.41 -5.14
C CYS A 131 -23.26 3.58 -6.42
N SER A 132 -22.36 3.77 -7.39
CA SER A 132 -22.34 2.98 -8.63
C SER A 132 -22.20 1.47 -8.34
N ALA A 133 -21.23 1.07 -7.51
CA ALA A 133 -21.06 -0.34 -7.11
C ALA A 133 -22.26 -0.89 -6.33
N LEU A 134 -22.75 -0.16 -5.33
CA LEU A 134 -23.83 -0.63 -4.46
C LEU A 134 -25.16 -0.73 -5.22
N SER A 135 -25.47 0.25 -6.08
CA SER A 135 -26.59 0.18 -7.02
C SER A 135 -26.50 -1.05 -7.94
N TYR A 136 -25.30 -1.37 -8.45
CA TYR A 136 -25.11 -2.57 -9.26
C TYR A 136 -25.41 -3.85 -8.48
N LEU A 137 -24.96 -3.95 -7.22
CA LEU A 137 -25.24 -5.10 -6.34
C LEU A 137 -26.73 -5.22 -5.98
N HIS A 138 -27.40 -4.09 -5.72
CA HIS A 138 -28.82 -4.06 -5.37
C HIS A 138 -29.74 -4.49 -6.53
N ARG A 139 -29.29 -4.33 -7.78
CA ARG A 139 -30.03 -4.75 -8.98
C ARG A 139 -29.85 -6.22 -9.36
N GLN A 140 -29.02 -6.96 -8.64
CA GLN A 140 -28.86 -8.40 -8.89
C GLN A 140 -30.14 -9.15 -8.50
N GLN A 141 -30.30 -10.37 -9.03
CA GLN A 141 -31.45 -11.22 -8.73
C GLN A 141 -30.96 -12.56 -8.15
N PRO A 142 -31.18 -12.82 -6.84
CA PRO A 142 -31.73 -11.92 -5.83
C PRO A 142 -30.80 -10.73 -5.50
N PRO A 143 -31.33 -9.63 -4.94
CA PRO A 143 -30.54 -8.47 -4.55
C PRO A 143 -29.41 -8.83 -3.58
N VAL A 144 -28.24 -8.26 -3.81
CA VAL A 144 -27.05 -8.45 -3.00
C VAL A 144 -26.86 -7.23 -2.11
N ILE A 145 -27.05 -7.38 -0.79
CA ILE A 145 -26.89 -6.29 0.19
C ILE A 145 -25.54 -6.43 0.88
N HIS A 146 -24.71 -5.38 0.88
CA HIS A 146 -23.32 -5.46 1.35
C HIS A 146 -23.19 -5.62 2.87
N ARG A 147 -23.97 -4.85 3.65
CA ARG A 147 -24.14 -4.93 5.12
C ARG A 147 -22.91 -4.61 5.99
N ASP A 148 -21.70 -4.49 5.43
CA ASP A 148 -20.49 -4.16 6.22
C ASP A 148 -19.63 -3.08 5.56
N LEU A 149 -20.26 -1.95 5.19
CA LEU A 149 -19.53 -0.85 4.59
C LEU A 149 -18.73 -0.08 5.65
N LYS A 150 -17.40 -0.09 5.52
CA LYS A 150 -16.46 0.56 6.44
C LYS A 150 -15.15 0.93 5.74
N PRO A 151 -14.34 1.83 6.32
CA PRO A 151 -13.12 2.35 5.68
C PRO A 151 -12.09 1.27 5.31
N SER A 152 -12.01 0.16 6.05
CA SER A 152 -11.11 -0.95 5.75
C SER A 152 -11.59 -1.86 4.62
N ASN A 153 -12.87 -1.78 4.23
CA ASN A 153 -13.44 -2.56 3.12
C ASN A 153 -13.47 -1.77 1.80
N VAL A 154 -12.93 -0.55 1.79
CA VAL A 154 -12.85 0.30 0.59
C VAL A 154 -11.40 0.65 0.33
N MET A 155 -10.91 0.34 -0.86
CA MET A 155 -9.56 0.68 -1.33
C MET A 155 -9.60 1.76 -2.41
N ILE A 156 -8.53 2.54 -2.49
CA ILE A 156 -8.20 3.37 -3.64
C ILE A 156 -7.03 2.69 -4.33
N ASP A 157 -7.22 2.30 -5.59
CA ASP A 157 -6.13 1.75 -6.41
C ASP A 157 -5.16 2.85 -6.87
N LYS A 158 -4.01 2.46 -7.42
CA LYS A 158 -2.98 3.41 -7.90
C LYS A 158 -3.47 4.37 -8.99
N GLU A 159 -4.49 4.01 -9.77
CA GLU A 159 -5.12 4.90 -10.75
C GLU A 159 -6.15 5.84 -10.11
N GLY A 160 -6.32 5.76 -8.80
CA GLY A 160 -7.28 6.55 -8.04
C GLY A 160 -8.72 6.11 -8.26
N ARG A 161 -8.98 4.82 -8.53
CA ARG A 161 -10.35 4.31 -8.54
C ARG A 161 -10.69 3.70 -7.19
N VAL A 162 -11.92 3.91 -6.76
CA VAL A 162 -12.46 3.30 -5.55
C VAL A 162 -12.84 1.84 -5.85
N ARG A 163 -12.46 0.93 -4.96
CA ARG A 163 -12.71 -0.52 -5.06
C ARG A 163 -13.30 -1.00 -3.74
N LEU A 164 -14.50 -1.56 -3.77
CA LEU A 164 -15.16 -2.14 -2.60
C LEU A 164 -14.76 -3.62 -2.49
N ILE A 165 -13.92 -3.96 -1.52
CA ILE A 165 -13.12 -5.20 -1.50
C ILE A 165 -13.63 -6.31 -0.56
N ASP A 166 -14.77 -6.13 0.11
CA ASP A 166 -15.32 -7.17 0.99
C ASP A 166 -16.84 -7.30 0.95
N PHE A 167 -17.36 -7.93 -0.10
CA PHE A 167 -18.74 -8.39 -0.15
C PHE A 167 -18.91 -9.82 0.37
N GLY A 168 -17.96 -10.35 1.16
CA GLY A 168 -18.08 -11.71 1.72
C GLY A 168 -19.25 -11.87 2.70
N ILE A 169 -19.81 -10.76 3.21
CA ILE A 169 -21.02 -10.72 4.05
C ILE A 169 -22.30 -10.58 3.21
N ALA A 170 -22.16 -10.37 1.91
CA ALA A 170 -23.28 -10.10 1.03
C ALA A 170 -24.07 -11.38 0.79
N ARG A 171 -25.08 -11.57 1.64
CA ARG A 171 -26.06 -12.64 1.50
C ARG A 171 -27.14 -12.17 0.55
N SER A 172 -27.64 -13.10 -0.24
CA SER A 172 -28.88 -12.91 -0.97
C SER A 172 -29.97 -12.46 0.00
N TYR A 173 -30.57 -11.30 -0.26
CA TYR A 173 -31.78 -10.90 0.45
C TYR A 173 -32.83 -12.00 0.25
N LYS A 174 -33.38 -12.54 1.35
CA LYS A 174 -34.50 -13.49 1.31
C LYS A 174 -35.82 -12.71 1.50
N PRO A 175 -36.63 -12.51 0.44
CA PRO A 175 -37.91 -11.83 0.57
C PRO A 175 -38.81 -12.59 1.56
N GLY A 176 -39.37 -11.87 2.55
CA GLY A 176 -40.32 -12.43 3.52
C GLY A 176 -39.75 -12.89 4.88
N SER A 177 -38.43 -12.80 5.12
CA SER A 177 -37.86 -13.08 6.46
C SER A 177 -37.97 -11.86 7.38
N ARG A 178 -38.58 -11.98 8.57
CA ARG A 178 -38.70 -10.86 9.54
C ARG A 178 -37.39 -10.47 10.23
N PHE A 179 -36.39 -11.35 10.21
CA PHE A 179 -35.11 -11.16 10.91
C PHE A 179 -33.94 -11.57 10.01
N ASP A 180 -32.80 -10.92 10.20
CA ASP A 180 -31.54 -11.44 9.68
C ASP A 180 -31.08 -12.64 10.52
N THR A 181 -30.45 -13.63 9.87
CA THR A 181 -30.06 -14.89 10.54
C THR A 181 -28.98 -14.69 11.62
N ARG A 182 -28.30 -13.52 11.66
CA ARG A 182 -27.32 -13.09 12.68
C ARG A 182 -27.26 -11.56 12.73
N ARG A 183 -26.81 -10.98 13.86
CA ARG A 183 -26.37 -9.57 13.92
C ARG A 183 -25.14 -9.41 13.02
N LEU A 184 -25.23 -8.55 12.01
CA LEU A 184 -24.18 -8.28 11.03
C LEU A 184 -23.78 -6.80 11.11
N GLY A 185 -22.58 -6.48 10.61
CA GLY A 185 -22.07 -5.10 10.57
C GLY A 185 -21.02 -4.81 11.64
N THR A 186 -20.14 -3.85 11.32
CA THR A 186 -19.07 -3.40 12.22
C THR A 186 -19.60 -2.29 13.15
N PRO A 187 -19.32 -2.35 14.47
CA PRO A 187 -19.69 -1.30 15.41
C PRO A 187 -19.26 0.10 14.92
N GLY A 188 -20.16 1.08 15.03
CA GLY A 188 -19.91 2.44 14.54
C GLY A 188 -20.13 2.64 13.04
N PHE A 189 -20.41 1.61 12.25
CA PHE A 189 -20.84 1.72 10.85
C PHE A 189 -22.18 1.01 10.57
N ALA A 190 -22.53 0.02 11.40
CA ALA A 190 -23.78 -0.70 11.30
C ALA A 190 -25.01 0.22 11.40
N ALA A 191 -26.03 -0.09 10.60
CA ALA A 191 -27.32 0.60 10.67
C ALA A 191 -28.12 0.17 11.91
N PRO A 192 -29.01 1.02 12.44
CA PRO A 192 -29.82 0.70 13.63
C PRO A 192 -30.59 -0.62 13.56
N GLU A 193 -31.09 -0.98 12.38
CA GLU A 193 -31.76 -2.25 12.13
C GLU A 193 -30.80 -3.44 12.26
N GLN A 194 -29.53 -3.30 11.89
CA GLN A 194 -28.54 -4.36 12.02
C GLN A 194 -28.16 -4.61 13.49
N GLU A 195 -28.08 -3.54 14.28
CA GLU A 195 -27.80 -3.60 15.73
C GLU A 195 -28.95 -4.24 16.51
N SER A 196 -30.19 -3.92 16.12
CA SER A 196 -31.41 -4.45 16.72
C SER A 196 -31.81 -5.84 16.20
N GLY A 197 -31.16 -6.34 15.14
CA GLY A 197 -31.44 -7.63 14.51
C GLY A 197 -32.64 -7.62 13.55
N GLY A 198 -33.09 -6.44 13.13
CA GLY A 198 -34.08 -6.26 12.07
C GLY A 198 -33.58 -6.75 10.70
N GLN A 199 -34.47 -6.71 9.71
CA GLN A 199 -34.16 -7.15 8.35
C GLN A 199 -33.39 -6.07 7.59
N SER A 200 -32.19 -6.39 7.11
CA SER A 200 -31.42 -5.50 6.24
C SER A 200 -31.95 -5.51 4.79
N ASP A 201 -31.99 -4.34 4.16
CA ASP A 201 -32.30 -4.15 2.73
C ASP A 201 -31.32 -3.15 2.07
N SER A 202 -31.60 -2.69 0.85
CA SER A 202 -30.74 -1.72 0.14
C SER A 202 -30.49 -0.43 0.94
N ARG A 203 -31.44 0.00 1.77
CA ARG A 203 -31.37 1.22 2.60
C ARG A 203 -30.46 1.05 3.81
N THR A 204 -30.13 -0.19 4.17
CA THR A 204 -29.08 -0.50 5.14
C THR A 204 -27.71 -0.07 4.62
N ASP A 205 -27.41 -0.35 3.34
CA ASP A 205 -26.16 0.10 2.72
C ASP A 205 -26.13 1.63 2.55
N VAL A 206 -27.28 2.28 2.33
CA VAL A 206 -27.38 3.75 2.25
C VAL A 206 -26.93 4.38 3.56
N TYR A 207 -27.38 3.85 4.69
CA TYR A 207 -26.92 4.28 6.02
C TYR A 207 -25.42 4.04 6.21
N GLY A 208 -24.95 2.84 5.84
CA GLY A 208 -23.52 2.49 5.91
C GLY A 208 -22.65 3.46 5.11
N LEU A 209 -23.10 3.89 3.93
CA LEU A 209 -22.38 4.85 3.11
C LEU A 209 -22.39 6.23 3.76
N GLY A 210 -23.52 6.67 4.33
CA GLY A 210 -23.57 7.90 5.12
C GLY A 210 -22.60 7.88 6.29
N ARG A 211 -22.50 6.76 7.03
CA ARG A 211 -21.52 6.61 8.13
C ARG A 211 -20.08 6.69 7.62
N LEU A 212 -19.78 6.04 6.51
CA LEU A 212 -18.47 6.10 5.87
C LEU A 212 -18.11 7.53 5.45
N VAL A 213 -19.00 8.23 4.76
CA VAL A 213 -18.80 9.62 4.32
C VAL A 213 -18.53 10.53 5.51
N ARG A 214 -19.36 10.44 6.56
CA ARG A 214 -19.17 11.21 7.78
C ARG A 214 -17.80 10.94 8.41
N TRP A 215 -17.37 9.67 8.45
CA TRP A 215 -16.05 9.28 8.94
C TRP A 215 -14.91 9.90 8.11
N LEU A 216 -15.06 9.97 6.79
CA LEU A 216 -14.10 10.61 5.88
C LEU A 216 -13.98 12.12 6.15
N MET A 217 -15.11 12.81 6.33
CA MET A 217 -15.14 14.25 6.65
C MET A 217 -14.47 14.56 7.99
N LEU A 218 -14.61 13.67 8.98
CA LEU A 218 -14.07 13.84 10.33
C LEU A 218 -12.60 13.41 10.48
N GLY A 219 -11.91 13.04 9.39
CA GLY A 219 -10.49 12.67 9.46
C GLY A 219 -10.23 11.37 10.21
N GLY A 220 -11.20 10.48 10.22
CA GLY A 220 -11.06 9.16 10.82
C GLY A 220 -11.58 9.04 12.25
N GLU A 221 -12.13 10.11 12.80
CA GLU A 221 -12.70 10.10 14.14
C GLU A 221 -14.19 9.73 14.12
N CYS A 222 -14.53 8.52 14.55
CA CYS A 222 -15.92 8.19 14.89
C CYS A 222 -15.93 7.33 16.15
N ARG A 223 -16.61 7.81 17.20
CA ARG A 223 -16.73 7.07 18.46
C ARG A 223 -17.73 5.92 18.28
N GLU A 224 -17.35 4.72 18.72
CA GLU A 224 -18.27 3.58 18.77
C GLU A 224 -19.55 3.96 19.54
N GLY A 225 -20.72 3.59 19.00
CA GLY A 225 -22.03 3.88 19.60
C GLY A 225 -22.47 5.35 19.56
N PHE A 226 -21.67 6.28 19.03
CA PHE A 226 -22.10 7.66 18.87
C PHE A 226 -22.87 7.86 17.55
N HIS A 227 -24.17 8.08 17.66
CA HIS A 227 -25.05 8.47 16.54
C HIS A 227 -25.42 9.96 16.56
N GLY A 228 -24.97 10.70 17.58
CA GLY A 228 -25.21 12.15 17.69
C GLY A 228 -24.30 12.97 16.78
N ARG A 229 -24.61 14.26 16.63
CA ARG A 229 -23.74 15.25 15.96
C ARG A 229 -22.69 15.79 16.93
N ARG A 230 -21.50 16.11 16.44
CA ARG A 230 -20.55 16.93 17.19
C ARG A 230 -21.02 18.38 17.20
N GLU A 231 -20.70 19.09 18.26
CA GLU A 231 -20.98 20.52 18.35
C GLU A 231 -20.24 21.26 17.22
N GLY A 232 -20.97 22.06 16.43
CA GLY A 232 -20.43 22.74 15.24
C GLY A 232 -20.32 21.88 13.96
N GLU A 233 -20.75 20.61 13.96
CA GLU A 233 -20.72 19.76 12.78
C GLU A 233 -21.82 20.15 11.76
N VAL A 234 -21.40 20.63 10.59
CA VAL A 234 -22.29 20.95 9.47
C VAL A 234 -22.23 19.81 8.46
N LEU A 235 -23.31 19.04 8.37
CA LEU A 235 -23.48 17.99 7.38
C LEU A 235 -24.40 18.48 6.25
N PRO A 236 -24.10 18.17 4.98
CA PRO A 236 -24.99 18.54 3.89
C PRO A 236 -26.32 17.76 3.97
N PRO A 237 -27.41 18.31 3.41
CA PRO A 237 -28.74 17.68 3.49
C PRO A 237 -28.78 16.23 3.00
N TRP A 238 -28.09 15.93 1.89
CA TRP A 238 -28.04 14.57 1.34
C TRP A 238 -27.45 13.56 2.34
N LEU A 239 -26.44 13.95 3.11
CA LEU A 239 -25.81 13.09 4.10
C LEU A 239 -26.71 12.89 5.33
N LEU A 240 -27.47 13.92 5.71
CA LEU A 240 -28.47 13.81 6.77
C LEU A 240 -29.56 12.79 6.38
N ASN A 241 -30.07 12.87 5.15
CA ASN A 241 -31.09 11.96 4.63
C ASN A 241 -30.59 10.50 4.57
N MET A 242 -29.28 10.28 4.34
CA MET A 242 -28.68 8.94 4.39
C MET A 242 -28.57 8.39 5.81
N LEU A 243 -28.38 9.26 6.81
CA LEU A 243 -28.15 8.92 8.21
C LEU A 243 -29.44 8.83 9.05
N GLU A 244 -30.61 8.92 8.43
CA GLU A 244 -31.88 8.78 9.14
C GLU A 244 -31.98 7.42 9.85
N ARG A 245 -32.57 7.39 11.05
CA ARG A 245 -32.55 6.16 11.86
C ARG A 245 -33.51 5.11 11.33
N ARG A 246 -34.67 5.52 10.83
CA ARG A 246 -35.69 4.63 10.29
C ARG A 246 -35.44 4.41 8.79
N PRO A 247 -35.41 3.16 8.30
CA PRO A 247 -35.19 2.90 6.87
C PRO A 247 -36.19 3.61 5.94
N GLU A 248 -37.43 3.78 6.36
CA GLU A 248 -38.48 4.48 5.60
C GLU A 248 -38.27 5.99 5.44
N ASP A 249 -37.52 6.61 6.35
CA ASP A 249 -37.20 8.06 6.31
C ASP A 249 -35.88 8.33 5.56
N ARG A 250 -35.12 7.28 5.20
CA ARG A 250 -33.87 7.39 4.43
C ARG A 250 -34.13 7.59 2.95
N LEU A 251 -33.08 7.99 2.23
CA LEU A 251 -33.07 7.88 0.77
C LEU A 251 -33.37 6.43 0.34
N PRO A 252 -34.31 6.22 -0.60
CA PRO A 252 -34.87 4.91 -0.93
C PRO A 252 -33.88 3.98 -1.65
N SER A 253 -32.85 4.52 -2.31
CA SER A 253 -31.88 3.74 -3.07
C SER A 253 -30.52 4.45 -3.21
N MET A 254 -29.52 3.71 -3.67
CA MET A 254 -28.19 4.25 -4.00
C MET A 254 -28.22 5.17 -5.22
N GLU A 255 -29.11 4.95 -6.17
CA GLU A 255 -29.36 5.83 -7.32
C GLU A 255 -29.85 7.20 -6.86
N GLU A 256 -30.75 7.22 -5.87
CA GLU A 256 -31.27 8.45 -5.29
C GLU A 256 -30.21 9.19 -4.48
N ALA A 257 -29.41 8.46 -3.69
CA ALA A 257 -28.24 9.02 -3.02
C ALA A 257 -27.24 9.64 -4.01
N ALA A 258 -26.94 8.96 -5.12
CA ALA A 258 -26.06 9.50 -6.15
C ALA A 258 -26.63 10.77 -6.80
N ARG A 259 -27.95 10.83 -7.03
CA ARG A 259 -28.64 11.99 -7.59
C ARG A 259 -28.49 13.22 -6.68
N GLU A 260 -28.78 13.08 -5.40
CA GLU A 260 -28.65 14.15 -4.40
C GLU A 260 -27.21 14.66 -4.27
N ILE A 261 -26.22 13.75 -4.29
CA ILE A 261 -24.79 14.12 -4.24
C ILE A 261 -24.39 14.93 -5.49
N ARG A 262 -24.85 14.53 -6.68
CA ARG A 262 -24.56 15.26 -7.93
C ARG A 262 -25.20 16.66 -7.94
N LEU A 263 -26.46 16.76 -7.55
CA LEU A 263 -27.16 18.06 -7.45
C LEU A 263 -26.42 19.01 -6.50
N TRP A 264 -25.96 18.49 -5.36
CA TRP A 264 -25.13 19.27 -4.45
C TRP A 264 -23.82 19.71 -5.12
N ALA A 265 -23.10 18.80 -5.79
CA ALA A 265 -21.82 19.11 -6.42
C ALA A 265 -21.94 20.18 -7.51
N ASP A 266 -22.98 20.08 -8.35
CA ASP A 266 -23.29 21.05 -9.40
C ASP A 266 -23.59 22.43 -8.79
N SER A 267 -24.43 22.49 -7.75
CA SER A 267 -24.77 23.75 -7.09
C SER A 267 -23.59 24.40 -6.37
N ALA A 268 -22.64 23.58 -5.88
CA ALA A 268 -21.42 24.04 -5.23
C ALA A 268 -20.31 24.46 -6.21
N GLY A 269 -20.51 24.32 -7.53
CA GLY A 269 -19.46 24.55 -8.53
C GLY A 269 -18.28 23.58 -8.40
N ALA A 270 -18.48 22.46 -7.70
CA ALA A 270 -17.49 21.40 -7.59
C ALA A 270 -17.50 20.63 -8.91
N GLY A 271 -16.64 21.00 -9.86
CA GLY A 271 -16.48 20.33 -11.15
C GLY A 271 -16.04 18.88 -11.00
N LEU A 272 -16.97 18.00 -10.65
CA LEU A 272 -16.79 16.56 -10.63
C LEU A 272 -16.81 16.08 -12.09
N ALA A 273 -15.64 15.99 -12.72
CA ALA A 273 -15.55 15.45 -14.07
C ALA A 273 -16.13 14.03 -14.11
N ASP A 274 -16.92 13.72 -15.16
CA ASP A 274 -17.57 12.43 -15.40
C ASP A 274 -16.62 11.21 -15.39
N ASN A 275 -15.30 11.45 -15.46
CA ASN A 275 -14.26 10.43 -15.47
C ASN A 275 -13.56 10.22 -14.12
N GLY A 276 -14.21 10.53 -12.99
CA GLY A 276 -14.17 9.71 -11.76
C GLY A 276 -12.83 9.20 -11.23
N LYS A 277 -11.71 9.86 -11.53
CA LYS A 277 -10.40 9.49 -10.99
C LYS A 277 -10.21 10.24 -9.69
N ALA A 278 -10.36 9.51 -8.58
CA ALA A 278 -9.87 9.96 -7.27
C ALA A 278 -8.34 10.23 -7.27
N ALA A 279 -7.64 9.98 -8.38
CA ALA A 279 -6.28 10.44 -8.60
C ALA A 279 -6.14 11.97 -8.49
N ALA A 280 -7.20 12.73 -8.80
CA ALA A 280 -7.24 14.17 -8.57
C ALA A 280 -7.36 14.56 -7.09
N LEU A 281 -7.69 13.62 -6.19
CA LEU A 281 -7.87 13.86 -4.74
C LEU A 281 -6.54 13.73 -3.96
N GLY A 282 -5.40 13.70 -4.65
CA GLY A 282 -4.08 13.59 -4.02
C GLY A 282 -3.80 12.24 -3.33
N PHE A 283 -4.62 11.22 -3.61
CA PHE A 283 -4.42 9.85 -3.09
C PHE A 283 -3.67 8.92 -4.04
N ALA A 284 -3.50 9.32 -5.31
CA ALA A 284 -2.66 8.60 -6.26
C ALA A 284 -1.19 8.82 -5.91
N GLY A 285 -0.46 7.73 -5.69
CA GLY A 285 0.85 7.76 -5.03
C GLY A 285 0.68 7.73 -3.51
N GLY A 286 0.14 6.61 -3.01
CA GLY A 286 -0.04 6.42 -1.57
C GLY A 286 1.26 6.76 -0.85
N ALA A 287 1.19 7.70 0.09
CA ALA A 287 2.32 7.97 0.96
C ALA A 287 2.79 6.63 1.49
N LEU A 288 4.10 6.41 1.46
CA LEU A 288 4.74 5.24 2.03
C LEU A 288 5.37 5.67 3.36
N PRO A 289 4.54 5.94 4.39
CA PRO A 289 5.05 6.31 5.70
C PRO A 289 5.89 5.15 6.22
N GLY A 290 7.12 5.43 6.64
CA GLY A 290 8.07 4.38 7.03
C GLY A 290 9.15 4.09 5.99
N THR A 291 9.02 4.58 4.75
CA THR A 291 10.04 4.39 3.72
C THR A 291 11.00 5.58 3.60
N VAL A 292 12.24 5.27 3.23
CA VAL A 292 13.30 6.23 2.93
C VAL A 292 13.82 5.94 1.54
N SER A 293 13.62 6.88 0.62
CA SER A 293 14.20 6.80 -0.72
C SER A 293 15.54 7.52 -0.73
N VAL A 294 16.56 6.88 -1.30
CA VAL A 294 17.89 7.46 -1.50
C VAL A 294 18.20 7.51 -2.98
N LEU A 295 18.60 8.68 -3.48
CA LEU A 295 18.89 8.87 -4.90
C LEU A 295 20.14 9.73 -5.12
N SER A 296 20.83 9.48 -6.24
CA SER A 296 22.04 10.22 -6.62
C SER A 296 21.75 11.31 -7.65
N LEU A 297 22.41 12.46 -7.49
CA LEU A 297 22.35 13.57 -8.45
C LEU A 297 23.23 13.33 -9.69
N SER A 298 24.24 12.48 -9.57
CA SER A 298 25.01 11.96 -10.69
C SER A 298 25.38 10.48 -10.48
N PRO A 299 25.70 9.70 -11.53
CA PRO A 299 26.15 8.33 -11.35
C PRO A 299 27.34 8.25 -10.38
N GLY A 300 27.29 7.39 -9.38
CA GLY A 300 28.36 7.30 -8.39
C GLY A 300 28.51 8.54 -7.48
N SER A 301 27.47 9.35 -7.27
CA SER A 301 27.50 10.37 -6.20
C SER A 301 27.59 9.76 -4.81
N GLY A 302 27.11 8.53 -4.61
CA GLY A 302 27.29 7.78 -3.36
C GLY A 302 26.01 7.26 -2.71
N ALA A 303 24.85 7.27 -3.37
CA ALA A 303 23.60 6.72 -2.81
C ALA A 303 23.76 5.25 -2.37
N THR A 304 24.31 4.40 -3.25
CA THR A 304 24.56 2.98 -2.98
C THR A 304 25.45 2.80 -1.74
N PHE A 305 26.55 3.55 -1.69
CA PHE A 305 27.45 3.52 -0.54
C PHE A 305 26.77 3.95 0.75
N LEU A 306 26.01 5.05 0.71
CA LEU A 306 25.28 5.56 1.86
C LEU A 306 24.27 4.53 2.38
N CYS A 307 23.51 3.88 1.49
CA CYS A 307 22.54 2.86 1.82
C CYS A 307 23.20 1.65 2.51
N LEU A 308 24.28 1.12 1.93
CA LEU A 308 25.04 0.02 2.51
C LEU A 308 25.57 0.38 3.90
N MET A 309 26.21 1.53 4.05
CA MET A 309 26.78 1.98 5.32
C MET A 309 25.72 2.26 6.38
N LEU A 310 24.58 2.82 5.99
CA LEU A 310 23.45 3.03 6.88
C LEU A 310 22.89 1.70 7.39
N ALA A 311 22.68 0.73 6.49
CA ALA A 311 22.21 -0.59 6.88
C ALA A 311 23.18 -1.27 7.86
N ARG A 312 24.50 -1.26 7.60
CA ARG A 312 25.52 -1.76 8.55
C ARG A 312 25.47 -1.04 9.90
N TYR A 313 25.27 0.28 9.90
CA TYR A 313 25.13 1.06 11.12
C TYR A 313 23.87 0.67 11.91
N LEU A 314 22.74 0.43 11.23
CA LEU A 314 21.51 -0.02 11.87
C LEU A 314 21.64 -1.44 12.44
N GLU A 315 22.33 -2.35 11.73
CA GLU A 315 22.70 -3.69 12.23
C GLU A 315 23.49 -3.57 13.54
N GLU A 316 24.56 -2.76 13.58
CA GLU A 316 25.36 -2.54 14.79
C GLU A 316 24.53 -1.94 15.95
N LYS A 317 23.49 -1.15 15.66
CA LYS A 317 22.59 -0.56 16.66
C LYS A 317 21.40 -1.44 17.03
N GLY A 318 21.25 -2.61 16.41
CA GLY A 318 20.11 -3.50 16.62
C GLY A 318 18.77 -2.88 16.21
N ARG A 319 18.78 -1.86 15.34
CA ARG A 319 17.57 -1.22 14.83
C ARG A 319 17.04 -2.03 13.64
N PRO A 320 15.76 -2.39 13.62
CA PRO A 320 15.20 -3.15 12.51
C PRO A 320 15.12 -2.32 11.22
N PHE A 321 15.45 -2.93 10.09
CA PHE A 321 15.37 -2.32 8.77
C PHE A 321 15.18 -3.35 7.66
N GLN A 322 14.68 -2.86 6.53
CA GLN A 322 14.70 -3.53 5.25
C GLN A 322 15.41 -2.64 4.24
N LEU A 323 16.54 -3.09 3.69
CA LEU A 323 17.21 -2.39 2.59
C LEU A 323 16.81 -3.04 1.27
N ILE A 324 16.40 -2.24 0.29
CA ILE A 324 15.89 -2.69 -0.99
C ILE A 324 16.65 -2.01 -2.12
N GLU A 325 17.23 -2.82 -3.01
CA GLU A 325 17.81 -2.33 -4.26
C GLU A 325 16.70 -2.03 -5.28
N ALA A 326 16.62 -0.83 -5.84
CA ALA A 326 15.51 -0.48 -6.72
C ALA A 326 15.52 -1.27 -8.04
N PRO A 327 14.34 -1.60 -8.60
CA PRO A 327 14.26 -2.33 -9.86
C PRO A 327 14.72 -1.45 -11.03
N GLY A 328 15.39 -2.05 -12.01
CA GLY A 328 15.88 -1.35 -13.21
C GLY A 328 17.35 -0.87 -13.14
N GLY A 329 18.01 -1.07 -11.98
CA GLY A 329 19.46 -0.97 -11.85
C GLY A 329 20.19 -2.26 -12.23
N GLU A 330 21.52 -2.18 -12.25
CA GLU A 330 22.37 -3.38 -12.18
C GLU A 330 22.37 -3.92 -10.75
N PRO A 331 22.61 -5.22 -10.52
CA PRO A 331 22.65 -5.84 -9.18
C PRO A 331 23.94 -5.43 -8.43
N GLU A 332 24.05 -4.13 -8.11
CA GLU A 332 25.18 -3.49 -7.44
C GLU A 332 25.46 -4.13 -6.08
N TYR A 333 24.43 -4.50 -5.31
CA TYR A 333 24.63 -5.13 -3.99
C TYR A 333 25.27 -6.52 -4.10
N CYS A 334 24.85 -7.32 -5.07
CA CYS A 334 25.51 -8.61 -5.34
C CYS A 334 26.99 -8.43 -5.73
N ALA A 335 27.30 -7.37 -6.47
CA ALA A 335 28.68 -7.06 -6.85
C ALA A 335 29.54 -6.53 -5.68
N LEU A 336 28.96 -5.70 -4.80
CA LEU A 336 29.69 -5.00 -3.74
C LEU A 336 29.84 -5.80 -2.43
N ILE A 337 28.84 -6.61 -2.07
CA ILE A 337 28.85 -7.42 -0.83
C ILE A 337 29.51 -8.79 -1.08
N GLY A 338 29.77 -9.13 -2.35
CA GLY A 338 30.22 -10.45 -2.80
C GLY A 338 29.05 -11.42 -2.93
N SER A 339 29.20 -12.47 -3.74
CA SER A 339 28.22 -13.55 -3.88
C SER A 339 28.57 -14.69 -2.89
N PRO A 340 28.08 -14.69 -1.64
CA PRO A 340 27.86 -15.98 -0.99
C PRO A 340 26.89 -16.73 -1.91
N ALA A 341 27.12 -18.03 -2.14
CA ALA A 341 26.24 -18.86 -2.97
C ALA A 341 24.78 -18.54 -2.61
N LEU A 342 24.10 -17.77 -3.47
CA LEU A 342 22.76 -17.29 -3.17
C LEU A 342 21.90 -18.53 -2.94
N PRO A 343 21.13 -18.60 -1.84
CA PRO A 343 20.27 -19.75 -1.58
C PRO A 343 19.36 -19.99 -2.79
N PRO A 344 19.08 -21.26 -3.15
CA PRO A 344 18.25 -21.57 -4.31
C PRO A 344 16.80 -21.11 -4.11
N ALA A 345 16.21 -20.62 -5.21
CA ALA A 345 14.88 -20.01 -5.36
C ALA A 345 14.67 -18.61 -4.72
N PRO A 346 13.75 -17.79 -5.25
CA PRO A 346 13.42 -16.49 -4.66
C PRO A 346 12.73 -16.65 -3.30
N ASP A 347 13.35 -16.12 -2.25
CA ASP A 347 12.72 -15.96 -0.93
C ASP A 347 11.92 -14.65 -0.89
N GLY A 348 10.75 -14.62 -1.52
CA GLY A 348 9.87 -13.45 -1.43
C GLY A 348 8.83 -13.30 -2.54
N PRO A 349 7.98 -12.25 -2.44
CA PRO A 349 6.88 -12.02 -3.37
C PRO A 349 7.30 -11.51 -4.75
N ASP A 350 8.53 -11.01 -4.91
CA ASP A 350 9.09 -10.60 -6.21
C ASP A 350 10.28 -11.52 -6.59
N PRO A 351 10.17 -12.30 -7.68
CA PRO A 351 11.17 -13.29 -8.05
C PRO A 351 12.52 -12.68 -8.49
N ARG A 352 12.55 -11.38 -8.81
CA ARG A 352 13.76 -10.63 -9.15
C ARG A 352 14.69 -10.45 -7.94
N TYR A 353 14.17 -10.61 -6.73
CA TYR A 353 14.89 -10.32 -5.51
C TYR A 353 15.32 -11.58 -4.78
N ARG A 354 16.39 -11.44 -4.01
CA ARG A 354 16.80 -12.40 -2.98
C ARG A 354 16.87 -11.70 -1.65
N ARG A 355 16.36 -12.37 -0.62
CA ARG A 355 16.44 -11.89 0.75
C ARG A 355 17.69 -12.43 1.41
N LEU A 356 18.55 -11.55 1.89
CA LEU A 356 19.65 -11.87 2.79
C LEU A 356 19.36 -11.34 4.20
N GLY A 357 19.90 -12.00 5.23
CA GLY A 357 19.68 -11.63 6.62
C GLY A 357 18.42 -12.26 7.26
N GLY A 358 17.91 -11.63 8.32
CA GLY A 358 16.83 -12.15 9.15
C GLY A 358 15.54 -11.33 9.07
N VAL A 359 14.66 -11.51 10.07
CA VAL A 359 13.38 -10.78 10.17
C VAL A 359 13.58 -9.30 10.52
N ARG A 360 14.54 -8.99 11.40
CA ARG A 360 14.82 -7.62 11.83
C ARG A 360 15.76 -6.85 10.91
N ALA A 361 16.72 -7.51 10.29
CA ALA A 361 17.67 -6.90 9.37
C ALA A 361 17.62 -7.69 8.07
N SER A 362 16.96 -7.13 7.06
CA SER A 362 16.76 -7.80 5.78
C SER A 362 17.29 -6.97 4.62
N TRP A 363 17.92 -7.65 3.68
CA TRP A 363 18.49 -7.07 2.48
C TRP A 363 17.79 -7.71 1.28
N GLN A 364 17.17 -6.90 0.43
CA GLN A 364 16.47 -7.33 -0.77
C GLN A 364 17.35 -6.94 -1.96
N VAL A 365 18.20 -7.88 -2.37
CA VAL A 365 19.19 -7.68 -3.44
C VAL A 365 18.63 -8.13 -4.78
N LEU A 366 18.93 -7.40 -5.86
CA LEU A 366 18.55 -7.84 -7.19
C LEU A 366 19.34 -9.09 -7.59
N HIS A 367 18.64 -10.08 -8.13
CA HIS A 367 19.26 -11.29 -8.65
C HIS A 367 20.01 -10.97 -9.96
N PRO A 368 21.25 -11.45 -10.16
CA PRO A 368 22.03 -11.14 -11.35
C PRO A 368 21.45 -11.70 -12.64
N GLU A 369 20.81 -12.87 -12.57
CA GLU A 369 20.10 -13.45 -13.70
C GLU A 369 18.62 -13.03 -13.64
N PRO A 370 18.08 -12.41 -14.72
CA PRO A 370 16.69 -11.98 -14.73
C PRO A 370 15.75 -13.18 -14.60
N ALA A 371 14.76 -13.08 -13.71
CA ALA A 371 13.70 -14.07 -13.64
C ALA A 371 12.97 -14.17 -15.01
N PRO A 372 12.62 -15.37 -15.49
CA PRO A 372 12.03 -15.55 -16.81
C PRO A 372 10.71 -14.78 -16.96
N ALA A 373 10.54 -14.18 -18.13
CA ALA A 373 9.37 -13.46 -18.65
C ALA A 373 8.59 -12.63 -17.61
N ALA A 374 9.02 -11.36 -17.45
CA ALA A 374 8.27 -10.23 -16.91
C ALA A 374 6.94 -10.63 -16.24
N ALA A 375 7.02 -11.06 -14.98
CA ALA A 375 5.82 -11.36 -14.20
C ALA A 375 4.84 -10.19 -14.34
N ALA A 376 3.57 -10.46 -14.62
CA ALA A 376 2.55 -9.41 -14.62
C ALA A 376 2.61 -8.66 -13.28
N ASP A 377 2.30 -7.37 -13.24
CA ASP A 377 2.22 -6.62 -11.98
C ASP A 377 3.57 -6.43 -11.23
N GLN A 378 4.69 -6.23 -11.93
CA GLN A 378 6.03 -6.04 -11.30
C GLN A 378 6.06 -4.93 -10.24
N ASP A 379 5.44 -3.79 -10.51
CA ASP A 379 5.40 -2.67 -9.57
C ASP A 379 4.62 -3.03 -8.30
N ALA A 380 3.53 -3.79 -8.45
CA ALA A 380 2.70 -4.25 -7.34
C ALA A 380 3.47 -5.27 -6.48
N ARG A 381 4.24 -6.16 -7.09
CA ARG A 381 5.14 -7.09 -6.39
C ARG A 381 6.21 -6.36 -5.60
N PHE A 382 6.81 -5.33 -6.19
CA PHE A 382 7.79 -4.49 -5.52
C PHE A 382 7.19 -3.76 -4.31
N ARG A 383 5.98 -3.18 -4.45
CA ARG A 383 5.22 -2.60 -3.31
C ARG A 383 4.89 -3.62 -2.24
N LEU A 384 4.43 -4.80 -2.63
CA LEU A 384 4.13 -5.90 -1.71
C LEU A 384 5.37 -6.32 -0.91
N MET A 385 6.52 -6.43 -1.58
CA MET A 385 7.79 -6.78 -0.98
C MET A 385 8.26 -5.73 0.05
N ALA A 386 8.15 -4.44 -0.26
CA ALA A 386 8.57 -3.38 0.65
C ALA A 386 7.59 -3.13 1.81
N SER A 387 6.30 -3.39 1.61
CA SER A 387 5.28 -3.23 2.65
C SER A 387 5.22 -4.41 3.62
N GLY A 388 5.75 -5.58 3.24
CA GLY A 388 5.88 -6.74 4.13
C GLY A 388 6.96 -6.62 5.21
N GLY A 389 7.68 -5.51 5.26
CA GLY A 389 8.90 -5.27 6.05
C GLY A 389 8.79 -5.08 7.56
N GLY A 390 7.80 -5.64 8.26
CA GLY A 390 7.72 -5.58 9.73
C GLY A 390 7.80 -4.16 10.35
N GLU A 391 8.09 -4.09 11.66
CA GLU A 391 8.35 -2.84 12.38
C GLU A 391 9.81 -2.42 12.16
N GLY A 392 10.09 -1.59 11.15
CA GLY A 392 11.44 -1.08 10.87
C GLY A 392 11.49 -0.11 9.68
N ALA A 393 12.62 0.58 9.52
CA ALA A 393 12.80 1.51 8.41
C ALA A 393 12.98 0.75 7.09
N VAL A 394 12.21 1.12 6.06
CA VAL A 394 12.33 0.54 4.72
C VAL A 394 13.13 1.49 3.84
N ILE A 395 14.39 1.16 3.58
CA ILE A 395 15.32 1.98 2.81
C ILE A 395 15.33 1.46 1.37
N VAL A 396 15.07 2.34 0.41
CA VAL A 396 15.07 2.02 -1.02
C VAL A 396 16.18 2.79 -1.72
N ASP A 397 17.09 2.05 -2.31
CA ASP A 397 18.22 2.58 -3.07
C ASP A 397 17.88 2.67 -4.56
N TRP A 398 17.58 3.89 -5.00
CA TRP A 398 17.26 4.18 -6.40
C TRP A 398 18.49 4.44 -7.27
N SER A 399 19.69 4.31 -6.68
CA SER A 399 20.99 4.49 -7.33
C SER A 399 21.01 5.74 -8.23
N SER A 400 21.43 5.59 -9.49
CA SER A 400 21.64 6.70 -10.42
C SER A 400 20.65 6.77 -11.60
N ARG A 401 19.88 5.70 -11.83
CA ARG A 401 18.91 5.59 -12.95
C ARG A 401 17.47 5.90 -12.58
N TRP A 402 17.22 6.35 -11.36
CA TRP A 402 15.89 6.72 -10.87
C TRP A 402 15.06 7.61 -11.83
N HIS A 403 15.69 8.57 -12.50
CA HIS A 403 15.00 9.47 -13.45
C HIS A 403 14.47 8.81 -14.74
N GLU A 404 14.85 7.56 -15.02
CA GLU A 404 14.40 6.77 -16.17
C GLU A 404 13.21 5.84 -15.82
N ALA A 405 12.93 5.64 -14.53
CA ALA A 405 11.92 4.73 -14.02
C ALA A 405 10.72 5.50 -13.45
N ALA A 406 9.54 5.36 -14.06
CA ALA A 406 8.31 5.98 -13.57
C ALA A 406 7.99 5.58 -12.10
N LEU A 407 8.29 4.33 -11.75
CA LEU A 407 8.15 3.81 -10.39
C LEU A 407 9.00 4.59 -9.37
N ALA A 408 10.19 5.05 -9.76
CA ALA A 408 11.08 5.81 -8.88
C ALA A 408 10.53 7.19 -8.54
N GLU A 409 10.01 7.92 -9.53
CA GLU A 409 9.40 9.24 -9.31
C GLU A 409 8.18 9.10 -8.39
N GLU A 410 7.35 8.07 -8.61
CA GLU A 410 6.20 7.77 -7.75
C GLU A 410 6.62 7.49 -6.30
N TRP A 411 7.51 6.52 -6.09
CA TRP A 411 7.94 6.12 -4.73
C TRP A 411 8.71 7.20 -4.01
N ALA A 412 9.66 7.84 -4.68
CA ALA A 412 10.46 8.88 -4.06
C ALA A 412 9.63 10.15 -3.80
N SER A 413 8.55 10.40 -4.55
CA SER A 413 7.60 11.46 -4.22
C SER A 413 6.75 11.13 -2.98
N GLY A 414 6.37 9.86 -2.77
CA GLY A 414 5.54 9.42 -1.64
C GLY A 414 6.29 8.96 -0.38
N SER A 415 7.61 8.80 -0.42
CA SER A 415 8.41 8.30 0.71
C SER A 415 8.41 9.26 1.90
N GLY A 416 8.37 8.73 3.12
CA GLY A 416 8.41 9.54 4.35
C GLY A 416 9.66 10.44 4.45
N LEU A 417 10.80 9.93 3.98
CA LEU A 417 12.05 10.69 3.84
C LEU A 417 12.64 10.49 2.45
N LEU A 418 13.17 11.56 1.88
CA LEU A 418 14.00 11.51 0.68
C LEU A 418 15.41 12.01 0.98
N VAL A 419 16.42 11.25 0.60
CA VAL A 419 17.83 11.63 0.71
C VAL A 419 18.42 11.83 -0.69
N VAL A 420 18.90 13.04 -0.99
CA VAL A 420 19.54 13.39 -2.25
C VAL A 420 21.06 13.44 -2.09
N CYS A 421 21.77 12.52 -2.72
CA CYS A 421 23.23 12.44 -2.68
C CYS A 421 23.84 13.27 -3.80
N ALA A 422 24.66 14.27 -3.45
CA ALA A 422 25.36 15.13 -4.39
C ALA A 422 26.88 15.01 -4.21
N ASP A 423 27.61 14.88 -5.32
CA ASP A 423 29.08 14.89 -5.35
C ASP A 423 29.64 16.29 -5.66
N PRO A 424 30.93 16.56 -5.36
CA PRO A 424 31.59 17.85 -5.58
C PRO A 424 31.82 18.23 -7.04
N ASN A 425 31.25 17.51 -8.01
CA ASN A 425 31.39 17.80 -9.44
C ASN A 425 30.04 18.13 -10.11
N PRO A 426 29.62 19.41 -10.07
CA PRO A 426 28.38 19.88 -10.71
C PRO A 426 28.30 19.65 -12.23
N ALA A 427 29.43 19.52 -12.92
CA ALA A 427 29.43 19.30 -14.38
C ALA A 427 28.79 17.95 -14.77
N ARG A 428 28.65 17.03 -13.83
CA ARG A 428 28.03 15.71 -14.03
C ARG A 428 26.51 15.74 -13.91
N TRP A 429 25.93 16.90 -13.57
CA TRP A 429 24.51 17.06 -13.30
C TRP A 429 23.75 17.27 -14.61
N SER A 430 23.19 16.20 -15.16
CA SER A 430 22.44 16.26 -16.42
C SER A 430 21.16 17.10 -16.29
N LYS A 431 20.80 17.84 -17.35
CA LYS A 431 19.56 18.63 -17.41
C LYS A 431 18.31 17.77 -17.16
N ALA A 432 18.27 16.55 -17.70
CA ALA A 432 17.16 15.63 -17.53
C ALA A 432 16.93 15.25 -16.06
N ARG A 433 17.99 14.88 -15.35
CA ARG A 433 17.90 14.51 -13.93
C ARG A 433 17.55 15.70 -13.04
N ILE A 434 18.10 16.89 -13.31
CA ILE A 434 17.73 18.12 -12.58
C ILE A 434 16.26 18.47 -12.81
N ALA A 435 15.76 18.35 -14.04
CA ALA A 435 14.35 18.56 -14.33
C ALA A 435 13.44 17.57 -13.59
N ALA A 436 13.82 16.28 -13.56
CA ALA A 436 13.09 15.25 -12.80
C ALA A 436 13.11 15.53 -11.29
N LEU A 437 14.27 15.92 -10.75
CA LEU A 437 14.41 16.24 -9.33
C LEU A 437 13.52 17.42 -8.95
N ASN A 438 13.51 18.48 -9.77
CA ASN A 438 12.68 19.65 -9.51
C ASN A 438 11.18 19.34 -9.54
N ARG A 439 10.72 18.41 -10.39
CA ARG A 439 9.32 17.94 -10.35
C ARG A 439 9.03 17.25 -9.03
N LEU A 440 9.90 16.31 -8.65
CA LEU A 440 9.75 15.53 -7.44
C LEU A 440 9.81 16.41 -6.17
N LEU A 441 10.70 17.40 -6.11
CA LEU A 441 10.78 18.33 -4.98
C LEU A 441 9.49 19.14 -4.82
N ARG A 442 8.90 19.63 -5.92
CA ARG A 442 7.60 20.33 -5.88
C ARG A 442 6.46 19.43 -5.40
N MET A 443 6.42 18.18 -5.85
CA MET A 443 5.41 17.21 -5.38
C MET A 443 5.53 16.95 -3.88
N ARG A 444 6.77 16.81 -3.38
CA ARG A 444 7.04 16.57 -1.96
C ARG A 444 6.73 17.77 -1.09
N GLU A 445 7.09 18.98 -1.55
CA GLU A 445 6.77 20.23 -0.88
C GLU A 445 5.26 20.42 -0.73
N ALA A 446 4.49 20.18 -1.80
CA ALA A 446 3.03 20.22 -1.76
C ALA A 446 2.42 19.19 -0.78
N ALA A 447 3.09 18.05 -0.60
CA ALA A 447 2.68 17.00 0.34
C ALA A 447 3.21 17.22 1.78
N GLY A 448 4.01 18.26 2.03
CA GLY A 448 4.66 18.48 3.33
C GLY A 448 5.66 17.39 3.72
N LEU A 449 6.21 16.65 2.74
CA LEU A 449 7.13 15.55 2.96
C LEU A 449 8.58 16.03 3.02
N ARG A 450 9.36 15.45 3.94
CA ARG A 450 10.71 15.90 4.23
C ARG A 450 11.72 15.44 3.18
N THR A 451 12.55 16.36 2.69
CA THR A 451 13.71 16.04 1.85
C THR A 451 14.98 16.49 2.57
N VAL A 452 16.07 15.73 2.43
CA VAL A 452 17.37 16.09 3.00
C VAL A 452 18.49 15.88 1.99
N TRP A 453 19.52 16.70 2.10
CA TRP A 453 20.68 16.67 1.21
C TRP A 453 21.88 16.00 1.89
N ALA A 454 22.52 15.10 1.17
CA ALA A 454 23.76 14.45 1.56
C ALA A 454 24.91 14.92 0.64
N ALA A 455 25.82 15.72 1.21
CA ALA A 455 27.05 16.10 0.54
C ALA A 455 28.02 14.91 0.60
N CYS A 456 28.20 14.23 -0.52
CA CYS A 456 28.96 13.00 -0.60
C CYS A 456 30.36 13.26 -1.18
N LYS A 457 31.32 12.42 -0.80
CA LYS A 457 32.72 12.54 -1.23
C LYS A 457 33.35 13.87 -0.79
N ASP A 458 33.00 14.33 0.41
CA ASP A 458 33.49 15.57 0.96
C ASP A 458 34.97 15.48 1.35
N ALA A 459 35.79 16.39 0.84
CA ALA A 459 37.19 16.53 1.16
C ALA A 459 37.56 18.02 1.24
N PRO A 460 38.68 18.41 1.86
CA PRO A 460 39.19 19.76 1.76
C PRO A 460 39.60 20.09 0.30
N PHE A 461 38.93 21.05 -0.33
CA PHE A 461 39.30 21.63 -1.62
C PHE A 461 38.93 23.13 -1.69
N PRO A 462 39.56 23.95 -2.55
CA PRO A 462 39.42 25.40 -2.51
C PRO A 462 37.97 25.89 -2.66
N GLU A 463 37.21 25.30 -3.58
CA GLU A 463 35.83 25.71 -3.92
C GLU A 463 34.76 24.95 -3.12
N ARG A 464 35.12 24.37 -1.97
CA ARG A 464 34.20 23.55 -1.17
C ARG A 464 33.00 24.33 -0.68
N ALA A 465 33.18 25.59 -0.28
CA ALA A 465 32.09 26.43 0.22
C ALA A 465 31.08 26.75 -0.89
N GLU A 466 31.59 27.04 -2.09
CA GLU A 466 30.83 27.33 -3.29
C GLU A 466 30.03 26.10 -3.73
N TRP A 467 30.64 24.92 -3.73
CA TRP A 467 29.94 23.66 -4.01
C TRP A 467 28.78 23.43 -3.04
N LEU A 468 29.01 23.58 -1.73
CA LEU A 468 27.96 23.40 -0.73
C LEU A 468 26.83 24.44 -0.90
N ALA A 469 27.16 25.65 -1.34
CA ALA A 469 26.18 26.70 -1.62
C ALA A 469 25.33 26.45 -2.88
N LEU A 470 25.73 25.54 -3.77
CA LEU A 470 24.91 25.11 -4.92
C LEU A 470 23.75 24.20 -4.52
N LEU A 471 23.80 23.59 -3.32
CA LEU A 471 22.71 22.76 -2.82
C LEU A 471 21.53 23.64 -2.39
N PRO A 472 20.27 23.29 -2.73
CA PRO A 472 19.09 24.07 -2.35
C PRO A 472 18.94 24.30 -0.84
N GLU A 473 19.45 23.37 -0.04
CA GLU A 473 19.49 23.47 1.41
C GLU A 473 20.86 23.02 1.94
N LYS A 474 21.21 23.50 3.13
CA LYS A 474 22.41 23.03 3.83
C LYS A 474 22.33 21.51 3.99
N PRO A 475 23.35 20.75 3.60
CA PRO A 475 23.31 19.30 3.71
C PRO A 475 23.17 18.88 5.17
N ALA A 476 22.18 18.03 5.43
CA ALA A 476 21.97 17.44 6.75
C ALA A 476 23.04 16.38 7.06
N ILE A 477 23.68 15.85 6.02
CA ILE A 477 24.61 14.72 6.09
C ILE A 477 25.83 15.06 5.22
N VAL A 478 27.02 14.84 5.76
CA VAL A 478 28.28 15.02 5.05
C VAL A 478 29.04 13.69 5.10
N ILE A 479 29.18 13.04 3.94
CA ILE A 479 29.88 11.77 3.80
C ILE A 479 31.30 12.06 3.31
N PRO A 480 32.34 11.67 4.07
CA PRO A 480 33.72 11.97 3.72
C PRO A 480 34.13 11.28 2.42
N TYR A 481 35.10 11.86 1.73
CA TYR A 481 35.86 11.18 0.69
C TYR A 481 36.67 10.04 1.33
N LEU A 482 36.68 8.89 0.66
CA LEU A 482 37.53 7.76 1.00
C LEU A 482 38.59 7.62 -0.09
N GLU A 483 39.84 7.46 0.34
CA GLU A 483 40.93 7.22 -0.59
C GLU A 483 40.72 5.88 -1.33
N PRO A 484 41.18 5.74 -2.59
CA PRO A 484 40.99 4.50 -3.34
C PRO A 484 41.46 3.24 -2.60
N SER A 485 42.56 3.34 -1.84
CA SER A 485 43.09 2.24 -1.02
C SER A 485 42.12 1.81 0.09
N GLU A 486 41.50 2.77 0.78
CA GLU A 486 40.48 2.52 1.79
C GLU A 486 39.22 1.92 1.17
N TRP A 487 38.81 2.43 0.00
CA TRP A 487 37.68 1.91 -0.76
C TRP A 487 37.88 0.44 -1.15
N TYR A 488 39.05 0.10 -1.70
CA TYR A 488 39.37 -1.29 -2.04
C TYR A 488 39.38 -2.18 -0.81
N ALA A 489 39.96 -1.74 0.30
CA ALA A 489 39.96 -2.52 1.55
C ALA A 489 38.53 -2.83 2.01
N LEU A 490 37.63 -1.83 2.00
CA LEU A 490 36.23 -2.04 2.35
C LEU A 490 35.54 -3.04 1.42
N LEU A 491 35.75 -2.91 0.10
CA LEU A 491 35.17 -3.81 -0.88
C LEU A 491 35.64 -5.26 -0.65
N TRP A 492 36.94 -5.46 -0.45
CA TRP A 492 37.53 -6.78 -0.19
C TRP A 492 37.04 -7.43 1.11
N GLU A 493 36.70 -6.63 2.11
CA GLU A 493 36.15 -7.10 3.39
C GLU A 493 34.61 -7.26 3.39
N GLY A 494 33.93 -7.05 2.25
CA GLY A 494 32.46 -7.18 2.15
C GLY A 494 31.70 -5.97 2.70
N MET A 495 32.29 -4.79 2.58
CA MET A 495 31.75 -3.48 2.98
C MET A 495 31.38 -3.39 4.47
N PRO A 496 32.31 -3.66 5.41
CA PRO A 496 32.06 -3.48 6.83
C PRO A 496 32.03 -1.99 7.21
N LEU A 497 31.45 -1.66 8.37
CA LEU A 497 31.45 -0.28 8.85
C LEU A 497 32.85 0.09 9.40
N PRO A 498 33.52 1.13 8.87
CA PRO A 498 34.85 1.53 9.33
C PRO A 498 34.91 1.80 10.84
N ARG A 499 35.98 1.36 11.52
CA ARG A 499 36.13 1.47 12.98
C ARG A 499 37.18 2.47 13.46
N LYS A 500 38.19 2.78 12.65
CA LYS A 500 39.34 3.62 13.03
C LYS A 500 39.61 4.67 11.95
N GLY A 501 40.19 5.80 12.35
CA GLY A 501 40.55 6.91 11.46
C GLY A 501 39.53 8.04 11.46
N ASN A 502 39.95 9.23 11.01
CA ASN A 502 39.12 10.43 11.00
C ASN A 502 37.91 10.29 10.06
N ALA A 503 38.10 9.68 8.89
CA ALA A 503 37.01 9.39 7.95
C ALA A 503 35.96 8.44 8.56
N ALA A 504 36.38 7.44 9.33
CA ALA A 504 35.47 6.53 10.02
C ALA A 504 34.62 7.25 11.09
N ALA A 505 35.23 8.15 11.86
CA ALA A 505 34.52 8.95 12.87
C ALA A 505 33.48 9.89 12.22
N ALA A 506 33.88 10.60 11.16
CA ALA A 506 33.00 11.48 10.40
C ALA A 506 31.84 10.70 9.75
N LEU A 507 32.12 9.55 9.15
CA LEU A 507 31.10 8.68 8.57
C LEU A 507 30.10 8.21 9.64
N ARG A 508 30.56 7.72 10.79
CA ARG A 508 29.67 7.28 11.89
C ARG A 508 28.81 8.42 12.43
N GLN A 509 29.36 9.64 12.52
CA GLN A 509 28.58 10.82 12.88
C GLN A 509 27.47 11.11 11.86
N ALA A 510 27.80 11.07 10.57
CA ALA A 510 26.86 11.30 9.48
C ALA A 510 25.74 10.25 9.46
N LEU A 511 26.07 8.97 9.65
CA LEU A 511 25.11 7.87 9.73
C LEU A 511 24.24 7.97 10.99
N GLY A 512 24.79 8.40 12.12
CA GLY A 512 24.03 8.67 13.34
C GLY A 512 23.00 9.78 13.13
N ALA A 513 23.39 10.87 12.45
CA ALA A 513 22.47 11.94 12.08
C ALA A 513 21.35 11.43 11.17
N LEU A 514 21.67 10.69 10.10
CA LEU A 514 20.66 10.11 9.20
C LEU A 514 19.75 9.11 9.92
N SER A 515 20.31 8.25 10.79
CA SER A 515 19.55 7.29 11.60
C SER A 515 18.49 7.98 12.46
N ALA A 516 18.80 9.15 13.03
CA ALA A 516 17.84 9.93 13.83
C ALA A 516 16.69 10.54 13.00
N LEU A 517 16.84 10.61 11.68
CA LEU A 517 15.81 11.08 10.75
C LEU A 517 14.90 9.95 10.24
N LEU A 518 15.31 8.69 10.42
CA LEU A 518 14.53 7.56 9.95
C LEU A 518 13.22 7.46 10.75
N PRO A 519 12.11 7.07 10.10
CA PRO A 519 10.89 6.74 10.80
C PRO A 519 11.14 5.67 11.88
N GLY A 520 10.45 5.83 13.02
CA GLY A 520 10.64 5.06 14.25
C GLY A 520 10.18 3.62 14.14
#